data_AF-A0AA43JD89-F1
#
_entry.id   AF-A0AA43JD89-F1
#
_cell.length_a   1.000
_cell.length_b   1.000
_cell.length_c   1.000
_cell.angle_alpha   90.00
_cell.angle_beta   90.00
_cell.angle_gamma   90.00
#
_symmetry.space_group_name_H-M   'P 1'
#
loop_
_entity.id
_entity.type
_entity.pdbx_description
1 polymer ?
#
loop_
_entity_poly.entity_id
_entity_poly.type
_entity_poly.pdbx_seq_one_letter_code
_entity_poly.pdbx_strand_id
1 'polypeptide(L)' 'MSESRKLTRRQVLQGTAAAGALGLLGNVEWIGQAWGAADKVKMGFIFVGPRDDYGYNQAHFEGKAAVAKLDWVKAFD' A
#
# COMPACT_ATOMS: atom_id res chain seq x y z
N MET A 1 -49.54 -12.81 12.26
CA MET A 1 -48.80 -13.19 13.48
C MET A 1 -47.40 -12.62 13.34
N SER A 2 -47.09 -11.54 14.07
CA SER A 2 -45.78 -10.89 14.03
C SER A 2 -44.88 -11.56 15.07
N GLU A 3 -43.98 -12.42 14.61
CA GLU A 3 -42.97 -13.03 15.47
C GLU A 3 -41.92 -11.97 15.83
N SER A 4 -41.98 -11.46 17.06
CA SER A 4 -40.94 -10.61 17.62
C SER A 4 -39.65 -11.45 17.73
N ARG A 5 -38.69 -11.22 16.83
CA ARG A 5 -37.34 -11.80 16.94
C ARG A 5 -36.66 -11.25 18.20
N LYS A 6 -36.82 -11.94 19.32
CA LYS A 6 -36.12 -11.64 20.57
C LYS A 6 -34.65 -12.03 20.40
N LEU A 7 -33.77 -11.03 20.28
CA LEU A 7 -32.32 -11.24 20.31
C LEU A 7 -31.96 -11.91 21.64
N THR A 8 -31.45 -13.14 21.57
CA THR A 8 -31.05 -13.89 22.76
C THR A 8 -29.62 -13.54 23.15
N ARG A 9 -29.31 -13.56 24.45
CA ARG A 9 -27.95 -13.32 24.98
C ARG A 9 -26.90 -14.21 24.32
N ARG A 10 -27.28 -15.44 23.94
CA ARG A 10 -26.45 -16.38 23.20
C ARG A 10 -26.12 -15.90 21.78
N GLN A 11 -27.10 -15.33 21.07
CA GLN A 11 -26.86 -14.75 19.74
C GLN A 11 -25.95 -13.52 19.83
N VAL A 12 -26.08 -12.72 20.90
CA VAL A 12 -25.16 -11.60 21.15
C VAL A 12 -23.75 -12.12 21.40
N LEU A 13 -23.58 -13.08 22.32
CA LEU A 13 -22.27 -13.68 22.63
C LEU A 13 -21.63 -14.33 21.40
N GLN A 14 -22.42 -15.06 20.61
CA GLN A 14 -21.98 -15.67 19.35
C GLN A 14 -21.58 -14.61 18.32
N GLY A 15 -22.35 -13.52 18.20
CA GLY A 15 -22.03 -12.40 17.31
C GLY A 15 -20.73 -11.69 17.70
N THR A 16 -20.53 -11.40 18.99
CA THR A 16 -19.27 -10.80 19.48
C THR A 16 -18.08 -11.75 19.36
N ALA A 17 -18.26 -13.05 19.60
CA ALA A 17 -17.18 -14.03 19.42
C ALA A 17 -16.77 -14.18 17.95
N ALA A 18 -17.73 -14.17 17.02
CA ALA A 18 -17.45 -14.20 15.59
C ALA A 18 -16.75 -12.92 15.11
N ALA A 19 -17.19 -11.75 15.55
CA ALA A 19 -16.52 -10.48 15.26
C ALA A 19 -15.09 -10.42 15.84
N GLY A 20 -14.89 -10.91 17.07
CA GLY A 20 -13.58 -11.02 17.70
C GLY A 20 -12.66 -12.01 16.98
N ALA A 21 -13.17 -13.16 16.56
CA ALA A 21 -12.41 -14.14 15.78
C ALA A 21 -12.01 -13.59 14.40
N LEU A 22 -12.88 -12.81 13.75
CA LEU A 22 -12.54 -12.07 12.53
C LEU A 22 -11.52 -10.96 12.78
N GLY A 23 -11.51 -10.33 13.96
CA GLY A 23 -10.48 -9.37 14.36
C GLY A 23 -9.12 -10.02 14.67
N LEU A 24 -9.11 -11.27 15.15
CA LEU A 24 -7.88 -12.03 15.44
C LEU A 24 -7.29 -12.71 14.19
N LEU A 25 -8.15 -13.12 13.24
CA LEU A 25 -7.72 -13.63 11.92
C LEU A 25 -7.49 -12.49 10.90
N GLY A 26 -8.07 -11.32 11.17
CA GLY A 26 -8.05 -10.16 10.33
C GLY A 26 -6.90 -9.24 10.67
N ASN A 27 -5.74 -9.50 10.06
CA ASN A 27 -4.97 -8.38 9.54
C ASN A 27 -5.84 -7.66 8.50
N VAL A 28 -6.80 -6.85 8.93
CA VAL A 28 -7.69 -6.08 8.04
C VAL A 28 -6.89 -5.07 7.19
N GLU A 29 -5.59 -4.90 7.48
CA GLU A 29 -4.61 -4.18 6.67
C GLU A 29 -4.55 -4.64 5.21
N TRP A 30 -4.69 -5.94 4.90
CA TRP A 30 -4.61 -6.40 3.50
C TRP A 30 -5.83 -6.00 2.65
N ILE A 31 -6.99 -5.83 3.28
CA ILE A 31 -8.22 -5.36 2.62
C ILE A 31 -8.12 -3.84 2.35
N GLY A 32 -7.47 -3.09 3.26
CA GLY A 32 -7.19 -1.66 3.07
C GLY A 32 -6.06 -1.36 2.07
N GLN A 33 -5.04 -2.22 1.99
CA GLN A 33 -3.91 -2.08 1.06
C GLN A 33 -4.30 -2.26 -0.41
N ALA A 34 -5.32 -3.05 -0.70
CA ALA A 34 -5.72 -3.32 -2.08
C ALA A 34 -6.43 -2.12 -2.77
N TRP A 35 -6.86 -1.11 -2.01
CA TRP A 35 -7.72 -0.03 -2.53
C TRP A 35 -7.26 1.41 -2.17
N GLY A 36 -6.21 1.59 -1.35
CA GLY A 36 -5.96 2.88 -0.69
C GLY A 36 -4.64 3.62 -0.97
N ALA A 37 -3.63 2.96 -1.55
CA ALA A 37 -2.41 3.64 -1.97
C ALA A 37 -1.85 2.87 -3.16
N ALA A 38 -1.97 3.43 -4.37
CA ALA A 38 -1.16 2.95 -5.47
C ALA A 38 0.30 3.16 -5.05
N ASP A 39 0.98 2.07 -4.69
CA ASP A 39 2.40 2.11 -4.34
C ASP A 39 3.14 2.94 -5.39
N LYS A 40 4.01 3.85 -4.96
CA LYS A 40 4.82 4.65 -5.89
C LYS A 40 5.53 3.73 -6.87
N VAL A 41 5.56 4.13 -8.14
CA VAL A 41 6.27 3.40 -9.18
C VAL A 41 7.75 3.38 -8.83
N LYS A 42 8.29 2.18 -8.63
CA LYS A 42 9.71 1.95 -8.30
C LYS A 42 10.52 1.99 -9.59
N MET A 43 11.40 2.97 -9.73
CA MET A 43 12.21 3.17 -10.95
C MET A 43 13.70 3.09 -10.63
N GLY A 44 14.40 2.14 -11.24
CA GLY A 44 15.86 2.01 -11.16
C GLY A 44 16.55 2.66 -12.35
N PHE A 45 17.71 3.28 -12.13
CA PHE A 45 18.51 3.94 -13.15
C PHE A 45 19.90 3.34 -13.15
N ILE A 46 20.33 2.78 -14.28
CA ILE A 46 21.65 2.16 -14.42
C ILE A 46 22.48 3.04 -15.35
N PHE A 47 23.66 3.41 -14.87
CA PHE A 47 24.61 4.24 -15.60
C PHE A 47 25.83 3.41 -15.99
N VAL A 48 26.27 3.55 -17.24
CA VAL A 48 27.51 2.92 -17.72
C VAL A 48 28.53 4.04 -17.89
N GLY A 49 29.30 4.29 -16.84
CA GLY A 49 30.29 5.36 -16.77
C GLY A 49 30.12 6.27 -15.55
N PRO A 50 31.03 7.23 -15.35
CA PRO A 50 30.99 8.14 -14.21
C PRO A 50 29.81 9.12 -14.31
N ARG A 51 29.26 9.51 -13.16
CA ARG A 51 28.13 10.47 -13.07
C ARG A 51 28.48 11.86 -13.60
N ASP A 52 29.74 12.26 -13.48
CA ASP A 52 30.29 13.56 -13.85
C ASP A 52 31.01 13.54 -15.21
N ASP A 53 30.52 12.73 -16.14
CA ASP A 53 31.06 12.62 -17.50
C ASP A 53 30.84 13.84 -18.40
N TYR A 54 30.22 14.91 -17.87
CA TYR A 54 29.83 16.12 -18.60
C TYR A 54 29.01 15.84 -19.87
N GLY A 55 28.30 14.71 -19.90
CA GLY A 55 27.60 14.24 -21.08
C GLY A 55 26.43 13.33 -20.74
N TYR A 56 26.48 12.10 -21.23
CA TYR A 56 25.33 11.19 -21.23
C TYR A 56 24.89 10.81 -19.81
N ASN A 57 25.81 10.31 -18.98
CA ASN A 57 25.45 9.85 -17.64
C ASN A 57 25.09 11.02 -16.72
N GLN A 58 25.75 12.17 -16.86
CA GLN A 58 25.39 13.38 -16.11
C GLN A 58 23.98 13.85 -16.44
N ALA A 59 23.64 14.00 -17.73
CA ALA A 59 22.31 14.42 -18.16
C ALA A 59 21.22 13.46 -17.68
N HIS A 60 21.47 12.14 -17.74
CA HIS A 60 20.52 11.15 -17.24
C HIS A 60 20.44 11.12 -15.71
N PHE A 61 21.52 11.46 -14.98
CA PHE A 61 21.49 11.57 -13.53
C PHE A 61 20.66 12.79 -13.07
N GLU A 62 20.79 13.91 -13.76
CA GLU A 62 19.93 15.09 -13.55
C GLU A 62 18.47 14.79 -13.89
N GLY A 63 18.22 14.06 -14.99
CA GLY A 63 16.90 13.58 -15.37
C GLY A 63 16.27 12.68 -14.30
N LYS A 64 17.03 11.72 -13.76
CA LYS A 64 16.62 10.92 -12.59
C LYS A 64 16.21 11.83 -11.43
N ALA A 65 17.03 12.83 -11.09
CA ALA A 65 16.76 13.73 -9.98
C ALA A 65 15.48 14.55 -10.18
N ALA A 66 15.14 14.88 -11.43
CA ALA A 66 13.85 15.50 -11.77
C ALA A 66 12.68 14.52 -11.60
N VAL A 67 12.81 13.28 -12.10
CA VAL A 67 11.80 12.22 -12.00
C VAL A 67 11.52 11.84 -10.53
N ALA A 68 12.54 11.85 -9.68
CA ALA A 68 12.42 11.55 -8.24
C ALA A 68 11.54 12.57 -7.48
N LYS A 69 11.29 13.76 -8.04
CA LYS A 69 10.41 14.78 -7.44
C LYS A 69 8.93 14.51 -7.70
N LEU A 70 8.60 13.60 -8.61
CA LEU A 70 7.22 13.21 -8.88
C LEU A 70 6.66 12.45 -7.67
N ASP A 71 5.49 12.87 -7.22
CA ASP A 71 4.81 12.32 -6.03
C ASP A 71 4.51 10.82 -6.15
N TRP A 72 4.24 10.36 -7.37
CA TRP A 72 3.96 8.97 -7.71
C TRP A 72 5.19 8.11 -8.01
N VAL A 73 6.42 8.66 -8.01
CA VAL A 73 7.65 7.92 -8.32
C VAL A 73 8.52 7.71 -7.08
N LYS A 74 9.12 6.53 -6.98
CA LYS A 74 10.24 6.24 -6.08
C LYS A 74 11.46 5.84 -6.93
N ALA A 75 12.38 6.78 -7.11
CA ALA A 75 13.63 6.53 -7.82
C ALA A 75 14.66 5.85 -6.89
N PHE A 76 15.41 4.88 -7.40
CA PHE A 76 16.50 4.19 -6.71
C PHE A 76 17.85 4.52 -7.34
N ASP A 77 18.90 4.59 -6.51
CA ASP A 77 20.32 4.63 -6.93
C ASP A 77 20.86 3.23 -7.18
#